data_AF-A0A952MK81-F1
#
_entry.id   AF-A0A952MK81-F1
#
_cell.length_a   1.000
_cell.length_b   1.000
_cell.length_c   1.000
_cell.angle_alpha   90.00
_cell.angle_beta   90.00
_cell.angle_gamma   90.00
#
_symmetry.space_group_name_H-M   'P 1'
#
loop_
_entity.id
_entity.type
_entity.pdbx_description
1 polymer ?
#
loop_
_entity_poly.entity_id
_entity_poly.type
_entity_poly.pdbx_seq_one_letter_code
_entity_poly.pdbx_strand_id
1 'polypeptide(L)'
;MNTYLFLWNPKKWTWTTLEQEIEQVDLTGRCSQRWSCGNTKSIQPGDRIFLLKVGTEPKGIIAAGFSTSTPFYEKHWSGENKDTLYIDVDFEVLLNPDQEPILTVDILKTGNLAQQNWRPMASGISVRPELVDELEAVWFDFLTTQKIRHNPFIPTDNNSQKTYTEGTPNQISVTKYERNPFARKKCLEHFGYACVVCDFNFEKTYGQIGKGFIHVHHLTQVATVGQTYEIDPIKDLRPVCPNCHSIIHRQKTPLTIEEVRILINENAD
;
A
#
# COMPACT_ATOMS: atom_id res chain seq x y z
N MET A 1 -15.71 3.40 0.31
CA MET A 1 -14.80 3.39 -0.86
C MET A 1 -15.14 2.14 -1.64
N ASN A 2 -15.47 2.27 -2.92
CA ASN A 2 -15.74 1.11 -3.76
C ASN A 2 -14.43 0.57 -4.33
N THR A 3 -14.39 -0.71 -4.66
CA THR A 3 -13.20 -1.36 -5.24
C THR A 3 -13.53 -1.93 -6.61
N TYR A 4 -12.65 -1.73 -7.59
CA TYR A 4 -12.85 -2.15 -8.98
C TYR A 4 -11.64 -2.91 -9.54
N LEU A 5 -11.93 -3.86 -10.44
CA LEU A 5 -10.96 -4.60 -11.23
C LEU A 5 -10.82 -3.98 -12.62
N PHE A 6 -9.59 -3.70 -12.99
CA PHE A 6 -9.17 -3.21 -14.29
C PHE A 6 -8.32 -4.26 -14.98
N LEU A 7 -8.30 -4.25 -16.31
CA LEU A 7 -7.63 -5.29 -17.09
C LEU A 7 -6.50 -4.73 -17.93
N TRP A 8 -5.41 -5.48 -17.94
CA TRP A 8 -4.32 -5.32 -18.89
C TRP A 8 -4.10 -6.64 -19.65
N ASN A 9 -4.01 -6.57 -20.98
CA ASN A 9 -3.75 -7.73 -21.82
C ASN A 9 -2.52 -7.47 -22.70
N PRO A 10 -1.35 -8.04 -22.37
CA PRO A 10 -0.11 -7.79 -23.10
C PRO A 10 -0.15 -8.29 -24.56
N LYS A 11 -1.07 -9.19 -24.92
CA LYS A 11 -1.28 -9.57 -26.34
C LYS A 11 -1.99 -8.50 -27.16
N LYS A 12 -2.75 -7.62 -26.52
CA LYS A 12 -3.52 -6.56 -27.20
C LYS A 12 -2.80 -5.21 -27.14
N TRP A 13 -2.06 -4.95 -26.08
CA TRP A 13 -1.34 -3.69 -25.89
C TRP A 13 -0.05 -3.93 -25.10
N THR A 14 1.07 -3.59 -25.74
CA THR A 14 2.40 -3.64 -25.13
C THR A 14 2.62 -2.39 -24.29
N TRP A 15 2.95 -2.58 -23.02
CA TRP A 15 3.21 -1.48 -22.09
C TRP A 15 4.70 -1.11 -22.13
N THR A 16 5.08 -0.29 -23.11
CA THR A 16 6.50 0.00 -23.40
C THR A 16 7.22 0.80 -22.31
N THR A 17 6.47 1.53 -21.48
CA THR A 17 6.97 2.38 -20.39
C THR A 17 6.86 1.73 -19.01
N LEU A 18 6.46 0.45 -18.92
CA LEU A 18 6.20 -0.23 -17.66
C LEU A 18 7.36 -0.12 -16.66
N GLU A 19 8.61 -0.34 -17.10
CA GLU A 19 9.79 -0.24 -16.23
C GLU A 19 10.01 1.18 -15.68
N GLN A 20 9.82 2.19 -16.52
CA GLN A 20 9.96 3.60 -16.11
C GLN A 20 8.88 3.98 -15.10
N GLU A 21 7.68 3.42 -15.26
CA GLU A 21 6.57 3.66 -14.35
C GLU A 21 6.74 2.92 -13.03
N ILE A 22 7.31 1.71 -13.04
CA ILE A 22 7.71 1.01 -11.81
C ILE A 22 8.77 1.81 -11.07
N GLU A 23 9.82 2.26 -11.78
CA GLU A 23 10.85 3.14 -11.19
C GLU A 23 10.22 4.44 -10.64
N GLN A 24 9.25 5.02 -11.34
CA GLN A 24 8.52 6.19 -10.85
C GLN A 24 7.75 5.87 -9.55
N VAL A 25 7.11 4.70 -9.46
CA VAL A 25 6.42 4.27 -8.24
C VAL A 25 7.44 4.09 -7.10
N ASP A 26 8.60 3.51 -7.37
CA ASP A 26 9.63 3.31 -6.34
C ASP A 26 10.26 4.63 -5.87
N LEU A 27 10.43 5.60 -6.78
CA LEU A 27 10.99 6.91 -6.47
C LEU A 27 9.98 7.87 -5.83
N THR A 28 8.71 7.83 -6.24
CA THR A 28 7.71 8.85 -5.89
C THR A 28 6.53 8.31 -5.08
N GLY A 29 6.43 6.99 -4.94
CA GLY A 29 5.32 6.28 -4.28
C GLY A 29 4.11 6.02 -5.18
N ARG A 30 4.08 6.57 -6.41
CA ARG A 30 2.97 6.33 -7.35
C ARG A 30 3.35 6.61 -8.81
N CYS A 31 2.59 6.03 -9.74
CA CYS A 31 2.55 6.49 -11.13
C CYS A 31 1.11 6.76 -11.55
N SER A 32 0.88 7.91 -12.21
CA SER A 32 -0.44 8.27 -12.73
C SER A 32 -0.60 7.68 -14.13
N GLN A 33 -1.67 6.92 -14.31
CA GLN A 33 -2.01 6.25 -15.55
C GLN A 33 -3.45 6.50 -15.93
N ARG A 34 -3.71 6.49 -17.23
CA ARG A 34 -5.08 6.57 -17.75
C ARG A 34 -5.54 5.18 -18.15
N TRP A 35 -6.70 4.76 -17.64
CA TRP A 35 -7.21 3.42 -17.90
C TRP A 35 -8.67 3.43 -18.32
N SER A 36 -9.00 2.61 -19.32
CA SER A 36 -10.41 2.45 -19.71
C SER A 36 -11.16 1.73 -18.60
N CYS A 37 -12.32 2.27 -18.21
CA CYS A 37 -13.23 1.68 -17.24
C CYS A 37 -14.43 0.98 -17.89
N GLY A 38 -14.33 0.66 -19.19
CA GLY A 38 -15.42 0.04 -19.95
C GLY A 38 -16.65 0.94 -20.00
N ASN A 39 -17.74 0.50 -19.36
CA ASN A 39 -19.00 1.25 -19.29
C ASN A 39 -19.31 1.75 -17.87
N THR A 40 -18.38 1.62 -16.92
CA THR A 40 -18.63 1.90 -15.51
C THR A 40 -18.55 3.40 -15.23
N LYS A 41 -19.70 4.01 -14.91
CA LYS A 41 -19.83 5.46 -14.65
C LYS A 41 -19.83 5.85 -13.17
N SER A 42 -19.87 4.87 -12.28
CA SER A 42 -20.03 5.09 -10.83
C SER A 42 -18.72 5.36 -10.08
N ILE A 43 -17.56 5.22 -10.73
CA ILE A 43 -16.25 5.39 -10.10
C ILE A 43 -16.10 6.83 -9.61
N GLN A 44 -15.59 6.99 -8.39
CA GLN A 44 -15.29 8.29 -7.78
C GLN A 44 -13.79 8.41 -7.47
N PRO A 45 -13.23 9.64 -7.43
CA PRO A 45 -11.91 9.86 -6.86
C PRO A 45 -11.80 9.25 -5.47
N GLY A 46 -10.70 8.54 -5.22
CA GLY A 46 -10.45 7.78 -4.00
C GLY A 46 -10.97 6.35 -4.04
N ASP A 47 -11.74 5.92 -5.04
CA ASP A 47 -12.10 4.49 -5.18
C ASP A 47 -10.86 3.63 -5.46
N ARG A 48 -10.86 2.42 -4.90
CA ARG A 48 -9.73 1.49 -4.95
C ARG A 48 -9.69 0.75 -6.27
N ILE A 49 -8.51 0.65 -6.88
CA ILE A 49 -8.31 0.02 -8.18
C ILE A 49 -7.29 -1.11 -8.06
N PHE A 50 -7.63 -2.29 -8.58
CA PHE A 50 -6.69 -3.38 -8.81
C PHE A 50 -6.57 -3.67 -10.31
N LEU A 51 -5.34 -3.77 -10.81
CA LEU A 51 -5.06 -4.10 -12.20
C LEU A 51 -4.70 -5.58 -12.36
N LEU A 52 -5.48 -6.29 -13.17
CA LEU A 52 -5.35 -7.71 -13.46
C LEU A 52 -4.74 -7.91 -14.86
N LYS A 53 -3.59 -8.60 -14.91
CA LYS A 53 -3.01 -9.14 -16.14
C LYS A 53 -3.84 -10.33 -16.63
N VAL A 54 -4.29 -10.27 -17.87
CA VAL A 54 -5.09 -11.30 -18.54
C VAL A 54 -4.51 -11.69 -19.90
N GLY A 55 -5.03 -12.75 -20.53
CA GLY A 55 -4.64 -13.15 -21.90
C GLY A 55 -3.36 -13.99 -22.04
N THR A 56 -2.35 -13.77 -21.19
CA THR A 56 -1.13 -14.60 -21.07
C THR A 56 -0.95 -15.09 -19.65
N GLU A 57 -0.54 -16.35 -19.49
CA GLU A 57 -0.14 -16.86 -18.18
C GLU A 57 1.26 -16.32 -17.78
N PRO A 58 1.55 -16.17 -16.47
CA PRO A 58 0.59 -16.26 -15.38
C PRO A 58 -0.40 -15.08 -15.41
N LYS A 59 -1.68 -15.35 -15.15
CA LYS A 59 -2.71 -14.31 -14.96
C LYS A 59 -2.83 -13.96 -13.49
N GLY A 60 -3.03 -12.69 -13.17
CA GLY A 60 -3.03 -12.25 -11.78
C GLY A 60 -3.05 -10.74 -11.62
N ILE A 61 -3.17 -10.28 -10.38
CA ILE A 61 -3.08 -8.87 -10.04
C ILE A 61 -1.62 -8.45 -10.09
N ILE A 62 -1.36 -7.34 -10.77
CA ILE A 62 -0.04 -6.78 -10.99
C ILE A 62 0.09 -5.33 -10.51
N ALA A 63 -1.03 -4.68 -10.19
CA ALA A 63 -1.00 -3.30 -9.71
C ALA A 63 -2.18 -3.04 -8.76
N ALA A 64 -1.98 -2.09 -7.86
CA ALA A 64 -3.01 -1.54 -7.00
C ALA A 64 -2.84 -0.02 -6.88
N GLY A 65 -3.95 0.69 -6.79
CA GLY A 65 -3.99 2.15 -6.87
C GLY A 65 -5.31 2.75 -6.44
N PHE A 66 -5.47 4.04 -6.69
CA PHE A 66 -6.70 4.78 -6.42
C PHE A 66 -7.09 5.62 -7.63
N SER A 67 -8.39 5.68 -7.93
CA SER A 67 -8.92 6.60 -8.94
C SER A 67 -8.66 8.04 -8.50
N THR A 68 -8.22 8.90 -9.40
CA THR A 68 -8.03 10.33 -9.15
C THR A 68 -9.07 11.19 -9.86
N SER A 69 -9.84 10.60 -10.79
CA SER A 69 -10.91 11.26 -11.52
C SER A 69 -12.24 10.52 -11.38
N THR A 70 -13.32 11.19 -11.77
CA THR A 70 -14.54 10.51 -12.22
C THR A 70 -14.36 10.02 -13.66
N PRO A 71 -15.22 9.09 -14.15
CA PRO A 71 -15.17 8.65 -15.54
C PRO A 71 -15.44 9.79 -16.55
N PHE A 72 -14.57 9.91 -17.55
CA PHE A 72 -14.71 10.88 -18.64
C PHE A 72 -14.52 10.21 -20.00
N TYR A 73 -15.12 10.80 -21.03
CA TYR A 73 -15.03 10.29 -22.40
C TYR A 73 -13.79 10.84 -23.09
N GLU A 74 -13.05 9.95 -23.74
CA GLU A 74 -11.93 10.30 -24.61
C GLU A 74 -11.86 9.34 -25.79
N LYS A 75 -11.18 9.74 -26.87
CA LYS A 75 -11.02 8.89 -28.06
C LYS A 75 -10.24 7.62 -27.70
N HIS A 76 -10.70 6.48 -28.21
CA HIS A 76 -10.04 5.21 -27.97
C HIS A 76 -8.61 5.22 -28.52
N TRP A 77 -7.67 4.63 -27.76
CA TRP A 77 -6.25 4.55 -28.11
C TRP A 77 -5.95 3.87 -29.46
N SER A 78 -6.88 3.06 -29.98
CA SER A 78 -6.73 2.37 -31.28
C SER A 78 -7.21 3.17 -32.50
N GLY A 79 -7.66 4.42 -32.34
CA GLY A 79 -8.07 5.28 -33.44
C GLY A 79 -9.45 4.98 -34.05
N GLU A 80 -10.27 4.13 -33.42
CA GLU A 80 -11.69 4.00 -33.79
C GLU A 80 -12.47 5.24 -33.35
N ASN A 81 -13.42 5.67 -34.20
CA ASN A 81 -14.28 6.85 -34.00
C ASN A 81 -15.38 6.61 -32.93
N LYS A 82 -15.00 5.99 -31.80
CA LYS A 82 -15.87 5.67 -30.67
C LYS A 82 -15.24 6.22 -29.39
N ASP A 83 -15.99 7.09 -28.72
CA ASP A 83 -15.62 7.58 -27.41
C ASP A 83 -15.59 6.41 -26.42
N THR A 84 -14.47 6.26 -25.73
CA THR A 84 -14.27 5.28 -24.67
C THR A 84 -14.25 5.99 -23.33
N LEU A 85 -14.77 5.32 -22.31
CA LEU A 85 -14.79 5.86 -20.96
C LEU A 85 -13.48 5.52 -20.25
N TYR A 86 -12.82 6.55 -19.73
CA TYR A 86 -11.54 6.48 -19.04
C TYR A 86 -11.66 7.04 -17.63
N ILE A 87 -10.73 6.61 -16.78
CA ILE A 87 -10.39 7.26 -15.51
C ILE A 87 -8.89 7.49 -15.47
N ASP A 88 -8.47 8.45 -14.67
CA ASP A 88 -7.08 8.57 -14.24
C ASP A 88 -6.93 7.82 -12.90
N VAL A 89 -5.84 7.05 -12.79
CA VAL A 89 -5.51 6.17 -11.66
C VAL A 89 -4.09 6.43 -11.22
N ASP A 90 -3.89 6.59 -9.92
CA ASP A 90 -2.56 6.56 -9.32
C ASP A 90 -2.27 5.16 -8.80
N PHE A 91 -1.41 4.41 -9.49
CA PHE A 91 -0.92 3.14 -8.99
C PHE A 91 0.12 3.37 -7.91
N GLU A 92 -0.16 2.92 -6.70
CA GLU A 92 0.80 2.90 -5.58
C GLU A 92 1.67 1.65 -5.63
N VAL A 93 1.20 0.58 -6.28
CA VAL A 93 1.95 -0.65 -6.55
C VAL A 93 1.78 -1.02 -8.00
N LEU A 94 2.89 -1.33 -8.66
CA LEU A 94 2.98 -1.85 -10.01
C LEU A 94 4.13 -2.85 -10.05
N LEU A 95 3.86 -4.04 -10.61
CA LEU A 95 4.79 -5.17 -10.70
C LEU A 95 5.10 -5.48 -12.15
N ASN A 96 6.33 -5.86 -12.43
CA ASN A 96 6.70 -6.39 -13.73
C ASN A 96 6.40 -7.90 -13.78
N PRO A 97 5.38 -8.37 -14.51
CA PRO A 97 5.04 -9.80 -14.55
C PRO A 97 6.08 -10.69 -15.24
N ASP A 98 7.03 -10.10 -15.97
CA ASP A 98 8.09 -10.83 -16.69
C ASP A 98 9.34 -11.01 -15.81
N GLN A 99 9.46 -10.22 -14.74
CA GLN A 99 10.63 -10.23 -13.83
C GLN A 99 10.26 -10.60 -12.39
N GLU A 100 9.00 -10.36 -11.99
CA GLU A 100 8.55 -10.47 -10.62
C GLU A 100 7.33 -11.42 -10.51
N PRO A 101 7.16 -12.10 -9.36
CA PRO A 101 5.93 -12.81 -9.06
C PRO A 101 4.73 -11.86 -9.14
N ILE A 102 3.56 -12.41 -9.48
CA ILE A 102 2.28 -11.68 -9.46
C ILE A 102 1.27 -12.44 -8.60
N LEU A 103 0.26 -11.75 -8.07
CA LEU A 103 -0.79 -12.41 -7.29
C LEU A 103 -1.72 -13.17 -8.24
N THR A 104 -1.46 -14.46 -8.40
CA THR A 104 -2.09 -15.26 -9.46
C THR A 104 -3.60 -15.46 -9.23
N VAL A 105 -4.33 -15.67 -10.33
CA VAL A 105 -5.75 -16.01 -10.28
C VAL A 105 -6.01 -17.30 -9.50
N ASP A 106 -5.05 -18.22 -9.44
CA ASP A 106 -5.19 -19.45 -8.66
C ASP A 106 -5.26 -19.15 -7.15
N ILE A 107 -4.48 -18.19 -6.65
CA ILE A 107 -4.56 -17.72 -5.26
C ILE A 107 -5.91 -17.02 -5.03
N LEU A 108 -6.31 -16.13 -5.95
CA LEU A 108 -7.57 -15.38 -5.86
C LEU A 108 -8.83 -16.27 -5.88
N LYS A 109 -8.72 -17.50 -6.40
CA LYS A 109 -9.81 -18.48 -6.44
C LYS A 109 -9.88 -19.40 -5.22
N THR A 110 -9.09 -19.14 -4.19
CA THR A 110 -9.17 -19.84 -2.91
C THR A 110 -10.08 -19.09 -1.94
N GLY A 111 -10.50 -19.74 -0.85
CA GLY A 111 -11.22 -19.08 0.24
C GLY A 111 -12.55 -18.42 -0.18
N ASN A 112 -12.89 -17.28 0.44
CA ASN A 112 -14.11 -16.55 0.09
C ASN A 112 -13.92 -15.74 -1.19
N LEU A 113 -12.69 -15.36 -1.54
CA LEU A 113 -12.39 -14.67 -2.80
C LEU A 113 -12.86 -15.46 -4.02
N ALA A 114 -12.98 -16.79 -3.95
CA ALA A 114 -13.56 -17.63 -5.01
C ALA A 114 -14.97 -17.18 -5.47
N GLN A 115 -15.69 -16.44 -4.63
CA GLN A 115 -17.02 -15.90 -4.94
C GLN A 115 -16.98 -14.72 -5.92
N GLN A 116 -15.84 -14.04 -6.06
CA GLN A 116 -15.63 -12.97 -7.04
C GLN A 116 -15.31 -13.55 -8.42
N ASN A 117 -15.77 -12.88 -9.48
CA ASN A 117 -15.34 -13.21 -10.83
C ASN A 117 -13.94 -12.63 -11.13
N TRP A 118 -12.91 -13.46 -11.06
CA TRP A 118 -11.52 -13.12 -11.40
C TRP A 118 -11.15 -13.32 -12.88
N ARG A 119 -12.16 -13.51 -13.74
CA ARG A 119 -11.99 -13.56 -15.20
C ARG A 119 -13.00 -12.63 -15.88
N PRO A 120 -13.02 -11.33 -15.52
CA PRO A 120 -13.90 -10.37 -16.17
C PRO A 120 -13.54 -10.19 -17.64
N MET A 121 -14.54 -9.83 -18.45
CA MET A 121 -14.36 -9.57 -19.89
C MET A 121 -14.06 -8.09 -20.19
N ALA A 122 -14.24 -7.20 -19.22
CA ALA A 122 -14.03 -5.76 -19.34
C ALA A 122 -13.44 -5.19 -18.04
N SER A 123 -12.78 -4.04 -18.14
CA SER A 123 -12.35 -3.24 -16.98
C SER A 123 -13.53 -2.55 -16.30
N GLY A 124 -13.32 -2.10 -15.06
CA GLY A 124 -14.33 -1.35 -14.29
C GLY A 124 -15.35 -2.25 -13.59
N ILE A 125 -15.06 -3.55 -13.44
CA ILE A 125 -15.95 -4.48 -12.72
C ILE A 125 -15.76 -4.30 -11.22
N SER A 126 -16.85 -4.05 -10.49
CA SER A 126 -16.81 -3.92 -9.04
C SER A 126 -16.43 -5.24 -8.37
N VAL A 127 -15.55 -5.15 -7.37
CA VAL A 127 -15.31 -6.22 -6.41
C VAL A 127 -16.44 -6.17 -5.38
N ARG A 128 -16.98 -7.34 -5.01
CA ARG A 128 -18.02 -7.43 -3.98
C ARG A 128 -17.52 -6.80 -2.67
N PRO A 129 -18.28 -5.88 -2.04
CA PRO A 129 -17.85 -5.16 -0.85
C PRO A 129 -17.37 -6.08 0.28
N GLU A 130 -18.06 -7.21 0.49
CA GLU A 130 -17.74 -8.20 1.52
C GLU A 130 -16.41 -8.94 1.30
N LEU A 131 -15.81 -8.84 0.10
CA LEU A 131 -14.55 -9.49 -0.26
C LEU A 131 -13.36 -8.52 -0.29
N VAL A 132 -13.60 -7.21 -0.13
CA VAL A 132 -12.56 -6.18 -0.28
C VAL A 132 -11.49 -6.34 0.79
N ASP A 133 -11.87 -6.53 2.05
CA ASP A 133 -10.91 -6.67 3.15
C ASP A 133 -10.03 -7.92 2.99
N GLU A 134 -10.61 -9.04 2.53
CA GLU A 134 -9.87 -10.27 2.25
C GLU A 134 -8.93 -10.09 1.05
N LEU A 135 -9.36 -9.38 0.01
CA LEU A 135 -8.53 -9.09 -1.17
C LEU A 135 -7.32 -8.23 -0.80
N GLU A 136 -7.51 -7.17 -0.02
CA GLU A 136 -6.42 -6.31 0.46
C GLU A 136 -5.45 -7.10 1.34
N ALA A 137 -5.96 -7.96 2.23
CA ALA A 137 -5.13 -8.80 3.08
C ALA A 137 -4.27 -9.77 2.25
N VAL A 138 -4.86 -10.44 1.27
CA VAL A 138 -4.14 -11.36 0.37
C VAL A 138 -3.11 -10.62 -0.49
N TRP A 139 -3.46 -9.43 -1.01
CA TRP A 139 -2.53 -8.60 -1.76
C TRP A 139 -1.35 -8.14 -0.91
N PHE A 140 -1.60 -7.69 0.31
CA PHE A 140 -0.56 -7.29 1.25
C PHE A 140 0.35 -8.45 1.66
N ASP A 141 -0.22 -9.60 2.00
CA ASP A 141 0.53 -10.82 2.34
C ASP A 141 1.41 -11.28 1.18
N PHE A 142 0.88 -11.25 -0.04
CA PHE A 142 1.63 -11.55 -1.24
C PHE A 142 2.85 -10.63 -1.42
N LEU A 143 2.66 -9.31 -1.35
CA LEU A 143 3.75 -8.34 -1.52
C LEU A 143 4.84 -8.48 -0.44
N THR A 144 4.43 -8.72 0.80
CA THR A 144 5.36 -8.86 1.94
C THR A 144 6.13 -10.17 1.91
N THR A 145 5.47 -11.29 1.62
CA THR A 145 6.09 -12.62 1.54
C THR A 145 7.11 -12.71 0.39
N GLN A 146 6.79 -12.11 -0.76
CA GLN A 146 7.69 -12.11 -1.90
C GLN A 146 8.81 -11.08 -1.80
N LYS A 147 8.81 -10.21 -0.78
CA LYS A 147 9.74 -9.08 -0.62
C LYS A 147 9.72 -8.09 -1.79
N ILE A 148 8.65 -8.07 -2.57
CA ILE A 148 8.50 -7.29 -3.81
C ILE A 148 8.33 -5.79 -3.53
N ARG A 149 7.96 -5.41 -2.30
CA ARG A 149 7.91 -4.00 -1.90
C ARG A 149 8.71 -3.76 -0.63
N HIS A 150 9.80 -3.03 -0.83
CA HIS A 150 10.59 -2.42 0.22
C HIS A 150 9.74 -1.38 0.94
N ASN A 151 9.66 -1.51 2.27
CA ASN A 151 9.34 -0.38 3.13
C ASN A 151 10.31 0.77 2.77
N PRO A 152 9.84 1.99 2.40
CA PRO A 152 10.69 3.12 2.04
C PRO A 152 11.61 3.60 3.19
N PHE A 153 11.50 2.98 4.37
CA PHE A 153 12.34 3.21 5.54
C PHE A 153 13.39 2.11 5.81
N ILE A 154 13.59 1.13 4.92
CA ILE A 154 14.75 0.24 4.99
C ILE A 154 15.95 0.96 4.35
N PRO A 155 17.05 1.24 5.08
CA PRO A 155 18.23 1.81 4.46
C PRO A 155 18.76 0.83 3.40
N THR A 156 18.75 1.25 2.14
CA THR A 156 19.50 0.58 1.08
C THR A 156 20.98 0.85 1.32
N ASP A 157 21.70 -0.13 1.84
CA ASP A 157 23.16 -0.16 1.75
C ASP A 157 23.54 -0.35 0.28
N ASN A 158 23.59 0.75 -0.46
CA ASN A 158 24.35 0.80 -1.71
C ASN A 158 25.01 2.17 -1.83
N ASN A 159 26.31 2.13 -1.60
CA ASN A 159 27.24 3.21 -1.76
C ASN A 159 27.29 3.60 -3.25
N SER A 160 26.47 4.57 -3.64
CA SER A 160 26.57 5.25 -4.94
C SER A 160 26.46 6.72 -4.64
N GLN A 161 27.57 7.45 -4.79
CA GLN A 161 27.62 8.89 -4.63
C GLN A 161 26.58 9.55 -5.55
N LYS A 162 25.43 9.94 -4.99
CA LYS A 162 24.47 10.83 -5.65
C LYS A 162 24.88 12.26 -5.35
N THR A 163 25.02 13.04 -6.41
CA THR A 163 25.09 14.51 -6.34
C THR A 163 23.77 15.04 -5.77
N TYR A 164 23.87 15.92 -4.77
CA TYR A 164 22.72 16.50 -4.08
C TYR A 164 22.47 17.93 -4.58
N THR A 165 21.30 18.19 -5.16
CA THR A 165 20.78 19.53 -5.38
C THR A 165 19.72 19.83 -4.32
N GLU A 166 19.93 20.88 -3.53
CA GLU A 166 19.02 21.33 -2.47
C GLU A 166 18.06 22.40 -3.02
N GLY A 167 16.78 22.37 -2.63
CA GLY A 167 15.85 23.49 -2.86
C GLY A 167 14.69 23.26 -3.84
N THR A 168 14.48 22.07 -4.39
CA THR A 168 13.23 21.77 -5.11
C THR A 168 12.13 21.44 -4.09
N PRO A 169 10.96 22.12 -4.11
CA PRO A 169 9.86 21.80 -3.22
C PRO A 169 9.31 20.40 -3.56
N ASN A 170 9.79 19.39 -2.84
CA ASN A 170 9.22 18.06 -2.86
C ASN A 170 7.91 18.09 -2.08
N GLN A 171 6.79 17.88 -2.78
CA GLN A 171 5.49 17.73 -2.14
C GLN A 171 5.40 16.31 -1.60
N ILE A 172 5.89 16.12 -0.37
CA ILE A 172 5.89 14.84 0.33
C ILE A 172 4.45 14.58 0.81
N SER A 173 3.75 13.63 0.18
CA SER A 173 2.51 13.08 0.72
C SER A 173 2.86 11.78 1.46
N VAL A 174 2.75 11.82 2.79
CA VAL A 174 3.06 10.66 3.64
C VAL A 174 1.81 9.77 3.72
N THR A 175 1.76 8.71 2.91
CA THR A 175 0.70 7.70 3.03
C THR A 175 1.01 6.80 4.22
N LYS A 176 0.53 7.21 5.40
CA LYS A 176 0.68 6.46 6.65
C LYS A 176 -0.36 5.33 6.68
N TYR A 177 0.02 4.15 6.19
CA TYR A 177 -0.80 2.94 6.27
C TYR A 177 -1.02 2.55 7.74
N GLU A 178 -2.22 2.83 8.25
CA GLU A 178 -2.73 2.31 9.52
C GLU A 178 -3.39 0.95 9.27
N ARG A 179 -2.73 -0.13 9.72
CA ARG A 179 -3.12 -1.53 9.41
C ARG A 179 -4.49 -1.95 9.96
N ASN A 180 -5.09 -1.19 10.89
CA ASN A 180 -6.51 -1.27 11.26
C ASN A 180 -6.89 -0.03 12.10
N PRO A 181 -7.75 0.88 11.60
CA PRO A 181 -8.10 2.11 12.31
C PRO A 181 -8.86 1.86 13.63
N PHE A 182 -9.64 0.76 13.73
CA PHE A 182 -10.36 0.41 14.95
C PHE A 182 -9.43 -0.15 16.02
N ALA A 183 -8.49 -1.01 15.64
CA ALA A 183 -7.50 -1.54 16.57
C ALA A 183 -6.60 -0.41 17.10
N ARG A 184 -6.17 0.51 16.22
CA ARG A 184 -5.47 1.72 16.65
C ARG A 184 -6.30 2.54 17.62
N LYS A 185 -7.56 2.83 17.28
CA LYS A 185 -8.44 3.65 18.14
C LYS A 185 -8.54 3.02 19.54
N LYS A 186 -8.79 1.72 19.64
CA LYS A 186 -8.86 0.99 20.92
C LYS A 186 -7.54 1.01 21.68
N CYS A 187 -6.40 0.83 21.00
CA CYS A 187 -5.08 0.95 21.61
C CYS A 187 -4.87 2.35 22.20
N LEU A 188 -5.23 3.41 21.47
CA LEU A 188 -5.02 4.79 21.91
C LEU A 188 -6.04 5.24 22.96
N GLU A 189 -7.26 4.71 22.96
CA GLU A 189 -8.23 4.88 24.05
C GLU A 189 -7.71 4.28 25.36
N HIS A 190 -6.96 3.17 25.29
CA HIS A 190 -6.43 2.50 26.48
C HIS A 190 -5.10 3.10 26.96
N PHE A 191 -4.12 3.26 26.07
CA PHE A 191 -2.74 3.68 26.43
C PHE A 191 -2.50 5.18 26.28
N GLY A 192 -3.38 5.91 25.59
CA GLY A 192 -3.19 7.33 25.31
C GLY A 192 -2.16 7.60 24.19
N TYR A 193 -1.68 8.84 24.15
CA TYR A 193 -0.84 9.40 23.07
C TYR A 193 0.62 9.63 23.46
N ALA A 194 1.05 9.17 24.63
CA ALA A 194 2.45 9.22 25.02
C ALA A 194 3.20 8.02 24.43
N CYS A 195 4.42 8.25 23.96
CA CYS A 195 5.30 7.17 23.50
C CYS A 195 5.67 6.27 24.69
N VAL A 196 5.42 4.96 24.60
CA VAL A 196 5.79 4.07 25.72
C VAL A 196 7.30 3.88 25.87
N VAL A 197 8.10 4.25 24.87
CA VAL A 197 9.57 4.10 24.91
C VAL A 197 10.21 5.30 25.63
N CYS A 198 9.87 6.52 25.21
CA CYS A 198 10.55 7.76 25.63
C CYS A 198 9.62 8.81 26.24
N ASP A 199 8.38 8.44 26.55
CA ASP A 199 7.33 9.29 27.15
C ASP A 199 6.95 10.55 26.36
N PHE A 200 7.52 10.74 25.17
CA PHE A 200 7.24 11.88 24.31
C PHE A 200 5.76 11.94 23.93
N ASN A 201 5.16 13.12 24.06
CA ASN A 201 3.77 13.38 23.70
C ASN A 201 3.68 14.63 22.82
N PHE A 202 3.22 14.46 21.59
CA PHE A 202 3.17 15.53 20.60
C PHE A 202 2.25 16.68 20.98
N GLU A 203 1.10 16.41 21.59
CA GLU A 203 0.17 17.46 22.03
C GLU A 203 0.74 18.28 23.19
N LYS A 204 1.43 17.64 24.14
CA LYS A 204 2.09 18.34 25.24
C LYS A 204 3.26 19.20 24.77
N THR A 205 4.06 18.71 23.82
CA THR A 205 5.27 19.40 23.35
C THR A 205 4.98 20.46 22.28
N TYR A 206 4.11 20.16 21.32
CA TYR A 206 3.83 21.03 20.17
C TYR A 206 2.45 21.70 20.22
N GLY A 207 1.64 21.43 21.24
CA GLY A 207 0.28 21.96 21.35
C GLY A 207 -0.67 21.33 20.33
N GLN A 208 -1.66 22.12 19.90
CA GLN A 208 -2.80 21.64 19.11
C GLN A 208 -2.40 20.93 17.79
N ILE A 209 -1.30 21.34 17.15
CA ILE A 209 -0.80 20.70 15.91
C ILE A 209 -0.36 19.25 16.12
N GLY A 210 0.06 18.90 17.34
CA GLY A 210 0.47 17.55 17.71
C GLY A 210 -0.68 16.64 18.15
N LYS A 211 -1.91 17.16 18.24
CA LYS A 211 -3.06 16.41 18.74
C LYS A 211 -3.35 15.19 17.86
N GLY A 212 -3.48 14.03 18.50
CA GLY A 212 -3.80 12.78 17.81
C GLY A 212 -2.61 12.14 17.07
N PHE A 213 -1.44 12.80 17.05
CA PHE A 213 -0.29 12.34 16.29
C PHE A 213 0.60 11.40 17.12
N ILE A 214 0.50 10.11 16.83
CA ILE A 214 1.36 9.06 17.38
C ILE A 214 1.30 7.84 16.43
N HIS A 215 2.32 6.98 16.46
CA HIS A 215 2.33 5.70 15.73
C HIS A 215 1.90 4.58 16.68
N VAL A 216 1.40 3.47 16.13
CA VAL A 216 1.07 2.27 16.90
C VAL A 216 1.90 1.09 16.38
N HIS A 217 2.68 0.50 17.28
CA HIS A 217 3.61 -0.59 17.02
C HIS A 217 3.03 -1.93 17.48
N HIS A 218 3.32 -3.02 16.75
CA HIS A 218 2.90 -4.37 17.10
C HIS A 218 4.02 -5.10 17.87
N LEU A 219 3.73 -5.60 19.07
CA LEU A 219 4.71 -6.27 19.95
C LEU A 219 5.07 -7.69 19.47
N THR A 220 4.09 -8.42 18.95
CA THR A 220 4.28 -9.74 18.36
C THR A 220 4.51 -9.58 16.86
N GLN A 221 5.66 -10.05 16.38
CA GLN A 221 5.94 -10.06 14.95
C GLN A 221 4.99 -11.05 14.26
N VAL A 222 4.15 -10.53 13.37
CA VAL A 222 3.22 -11.30 12.50
C VAL A 222 3.96 -12.31 11.60
N ALA A 223 5.29 -12.29 11.56
CA ALA A 223 6.13 -13.09 10.68
C ALA A 223 6.27 -14.59 11.05
N THR A 224 5.68 -15.07 12.15
CA THR A 224 5.83 -16.47 12.59
C THR A 224 4.55 -17.30 12.63
N VAL A 225 3.39 -16.73 12.34
CA VAL A 225 2.11 -17.46 12.40
C VAL A 225 1.33 -17.22 11.12
N GLY A 226 1.41 -18.17 10.18
CA GLY A 226 0.67 -18.17 8.92
C GLY A 226 -0.84 -18.42 9.08
N GLN A 227 -1.48 -17.74 10.04
CA GLN A 227 -2.93 -17.74 10.25
C GLN A 227 -3.42 -16.32 10.53
N THR A 228 -4.62 -16.01 10.05
CA THR A 228 -5.40 -14.86 10.54
C THR A 228 -5.47 -14.92 12.06
N TYR A 229 -4.83 -13.97 12.73
CA TYR A 229 -4.88 -13.87 14.19
C TYR A 229 -5.71 -12.66 14.58
N GLU A 230 -6.62 -12.84 15.54
CA GLU A 230 -7.35 -11.73 16.12
C GLU A 230 -6.38 -10.84 16.89
N ILE A 231 -6.17 -9.63 16.40
CA ILE A 231 -5.35 -8.65 17.10
C ILE A 231 -6.08 -8.14 18.34
N ASP A 232 -5.46 -8.30 19.51
CA ASP A 232 -5.91 -7.69 20.74
C ASP A 232 -5.22 -6.31 20.86
N PRO A 233 -5.95 -5.20 20.69
CA PRO A 233 -5.35 -3.87 20.72
C PRO A 233 -4.67 -3.49 22.04
N ILE A 234 -4.97 -4.22 23.12
CA ILE A 234 -4.39 -3.98 24.44
C ILE A 234 -3.16 -4.86 24.63
N LYS A 235 -3.19 -6.11 24.18
CA LYS A 235 -2.04 -7.01 24.34
C LYS A 235 -0.94 -6.78 23.31
N ASP A 236 -1.33 -6.49 22.08
CA ASP A 236 -0.41 -6.62 20.94
C ASP A 236 0.06 -5.27 20.40
N LEU A 237 -0.57 -4.17 20.80
CA LEU A 237 -0.27 -2.84 20.26
C LEU A 237 0.26 -1.89 21.33
N ARG A 238 1.21 -1.02 20.97
CA ARG A 238 1.70 0.06 21.83
C ARG A 238 1.87 1.38 21.09
N PRO A 239 1.50 2.53 21.68
CA PRO A 239 1.79 3.83 21.11
C PRO A 239 3.29 4.14 21.19
N VAL A 240 3.87 4.51 20.06
CA VAL A 240 5.29 4.90 19.95
C VAL A 240 5.43 6.16 19.09
N CYS A 241 6.41 7.01 19.37
CA CYS A 241 6.69 8.16 18.51
C CYS A 241 7.33 7.70 17.19
N PRO A 242 7.25 8.49 16.11
CA PRO A 242 7.88 8.17 14.84
C PRO A 242 9.37 7.83 14.96
N ASN A 243 10.11 8.53 15.83
CA ASN A 243 11.54 8.30 16.02
C ASN A 243 11.82 6.92 16.63
N CYS A 244 11.19 6.61 17.77
CA CYS A 244 11.33 5.29 18.40
C CYS A 244 10.81 4.18 17.49
N HIS A 245 9.71 4.40 16.76
CA HIS A 245 9.19 3.42 15.81
C HIS A 245 10.22 3.10 14.71
N SER A 246 10.91 4.11 14.19
CA SER A 246 11.97 3.94 13.20
C SER A 246 13.18 3.20 13.77
N ILE A 247 13.56 3.46 15.02
CA ILE A 247 14.68 2.75 15.68
C ILE A 247 14.32 1.27 15.92
N ILE A 248 13.09 0.97 16.36
CA ILE A 248 12.60 -0.40 16.54
C ILE A 248 12.80 -1.22 15.26
N HIS A 249 12.46 -0.65 14.09
CA HIS A 249 12.54 -1.35 12.80
C HIS A 249 13.84 -1.11 12.03
N ARG A 250 14.87 -0.54 12.66
CA ARG A 250 16.12 -0.16 11.96
C ARG A 250 16.94 -1.36 11.51
N GLN A 251 16.79 -2.51 12.18
CA GLN A 251 17.52 -3.74 11.91
C GLN A 251 16.59 -4.85 11.40
N LYS A 252 17.16 -5.90 10.79
CA LYS A 252 16.41 -7.03 10.23
C LYS A 252 15.52 -7.73 11.27
N THR A 253 16.00 -7.85 12.50
CA THR A 253 15.20 -8.25 13.66
C THR A 253 14.85 -6.98 14.42
N PRO A 254 13.56 -6.62 14.53
CA PRO A 254 13.15 -5.44 15.27
C PRO A 254 13.55 -5.52 16.73
N LEU A 255 13.99 -4.39 17.27
CA LEU A 255 14.26 -4.23 18.68
C LEU A 255 12.95 -4.22 19.47
N THR A 256 12.97 -4.86 20.62
CA THR A 256 11.91 -4.74 21.61
C THR A 256 11.87 -3.32 22.18
N ILE A 257 10.70 -2.94 22.72
CA ILE A 257 10.52 -1.65 23.39
C ILE A 257 11.54 -1.45 24.52
N GLU A 258 11.87 -2.53 25.23
CA GLU A 258 12.80 -2.46 26.35
C GLU A 258 14.25 -2.25 25.87
N GLU A 259 14.66 -2.90 24.78
CA GLU A 259 15.98 -2.67 24.18
C GLU A 259 16.15 -1.22 23.73
N VAL A 260 15.14 -0.63 23.08
CA VAL A 260 15.22 0.78 22.67
C VAL A 260 15.24 1.73 23.88
N ARG A 261 14.53 1.39 24.95
CA ARG A 261 14.57 2.18 26.19
C ARG A 261 15.95 2.15 26.83
N ILE A 262 16.61 0.99 26.88
CA ILE A 262 17.99 0.85 27.37
C ILE A 262 18.94 1.72 26.52
N LEU A 263 18.86 1.63 25.19
CA LEU A 263 19.71 2.43 24.29
C LEU A 263 19.57 3.94 24.50
N ILE A 264 18.35 4.42 24.75
CA ILE A 264 18.11 5.85 25.05
C ILE A 264 18.76 6.24 26.37
N ASN A 265 18.63 5.41 27.41
CA ASN A 265 19.17 5.70 28.73
C ASN A 265 20.70 5.61 28.78
N GLU A 266 21.31 4.68 28.03
CA GLU A 266 22.78 4.52 27.96
C GLU A 266 23.48 5.65 27.21
N ASN A 267 22.78 6.38 26.33
CA ASN A 267 23.33 7.46 25.53
C ASN A 267 22.74 8.84 25.89
N ALA A 268 22.15 8.96 27.09
CA ALA A 268 21.52 10.19 27.58
C ALA A 268 22.51 11.21 28.19
N ASP A 269 23.82 11.02 27.99
CA ASP A 269 24.90 11.90 28.47
C ASP A 269 25.24 13.04 27.48
#